data_AF-A0A812TM65-F1
#
_entry.id   AF-A0A812TM65-F1
#
_cell.length_a   1.000
_cell.length_b   1.000
_cell.length_c   1.000
_cell.angle_alpha   90.00
_cell.angle_beta   90.00
_cell.angle_gamma   90.00
#
_symmetry.space_group_name_H-M   'P 1'
#
loop_
_entity.id
_entity.type
_entity.pdbx_description
1 polymer ?
#
loop_
_entity_poly.entity_id
_entity_poly.type
_entity_poly.pdbx_seq_one_letter_code
_entity_poly.pdbx_strand_id
1 'polypeptide(L)' 'MNAPVMVTLEGETDPLLIAEKELLQRVIPFVIRRFLPDNTYEDWKVSELLDLE' A
#
# COMPACT_ATOMS: atom_id res chain seq x y z
N MET A 1 -8.40 12.39 6.93
CA MET A 1 -7.23 12.05 7.77
C MET A 1 -5.99 12.39 6.96
N ASN A 2 -5.40 13.58 7.16
CA ASN A 2 -4.36 14.20 6.30
C ASN A 2 -2.98 13.51 6.44
N ALA A 3 -2.89 12.23 6.12
CA ALA A 3 -1.61 11.53 6.03
C ALA A 3 -0.76 12.14 4.90
N PRO A 4 0.58 12.16 5.05
CA PRO A 4 1.48 12.54 3.96
C PRO A 4 1.27 11.63 2.74
N VAL A 5 1.21 12.23 1.56
CA VAL A 5 1.13 11.51 0.28
C VAL A 5 2.55 11.21 -0.21
N MET A 6 2.77 9.99 -0.69
CA MET A 6 4.08 9.46 -1.09
C MET A 6 4.37 9.60 -2.60
N VAL A 7 3.39 10.06 -3.37
CA VAL A 7 3.49 10.32 -4.82
C VAL A 7 3.23 11.78 -5.17
N THR A 8 3.69 12.19 -6.35
CA THR A 8 3.36 13.50 -6.90
C THR A 8 1.90 13.55 -7.36
N LEU A 9 1.18 14.56 -6.90
CA LEU A 9 -0.19 14.86 -7.35
C LEU A 9 -0.15 15.70 -8.64
N GLU A 10 -0.92 15.30 -9.63
CA GLU A 10 -1.13 15.93 -10.93
C GLU A 10 -2.52 16.58 -11.05
N GLY A 11 -3.17 16.82 -9.90
CA GLY A 11 -4.52 17.38 -9.81
C GLY A 11 -5.55 16.41 -9.24
N GLU A 12 -5.13 15.19 -8.88
CA GLU A 12 -5.97 14.23 -8.16
C GLU A 12 -6.33 14.80 -6.77
N THR A 13 -7.62 14.77 -6.47
CA THR A 13 -8.16 15.18 -5.16
C THR A 13 -8.95 14.06 -4.49
N ASP A 14 -9.32 13.04 -5.27
CA ASP A 14 -9.99 11.84 -4.76
C ASP A 14 -8.98 10.96 -4.00
N PRO A 15 -9.18 10.70 -2.70
CA PRO A 15 -8.28 9.87 -1.91
C PRO A 15 -8.10 8.44 -2.45
N LEU A 16 -9.11 7.87 -3.10
CA LEU A 16 -9.01 6.51 -3.66
C LEU A 16 -8.04 6.49 -4.84
N LEU A 17 -8.15 7.45 -5.75
CA LEU A 17 -7.25 7.57 -6.90
C LEU A 17 -5.80 7.81 -6.47
N ILE A 18 -5.59 8.61 -5.42
CA ILE A 18 -4.26 8.84 -4.85
C ILE A 18 -3.69 7.53 -4.30
N ALA A 19 -4.47 6.78 -3.52
CA ALA A 19 -4.02 5.50 -2.96
C ALA A 19 -3.74 4.45 -4.06
N GLU A 20 -4.54 4.39 -5.12
CA GLU A 20 -4.28 3.54 -6.29
C GLU A 20 -2.96 3.91 -6.98
N LYS A 21 -2.68 5.22 -7.15
CA LYS A 21 -1.41 5.71 -7.69
C LYS A 21 -0.22 5.31 -6.82
N GLU A 22 -0.33 5.42 -5.50
CA GLU A 22 0.70 4.95 -4.56
C GLU A 22 0.91 3.44 -4.62
N LEU A 23 -0.17 2.66 -4.79
CA LEU A 23 -0.12 1.20 -4.90
C LEU A 23 0.64 0.77 -6.16
N LEU A 24 0.29 1.36 -7.31
CA LEU A 24 0.94 1.08 -8.60
C LEU A 24 2.43 1.44 -8.60
N GLN A 25 2.82 2.51 -7.89
CA GLN A 25 4.22 2.90 -7.73
C GLN A 25 4.96 2.14 -6.62
N ARG A 26 4.29 1.23 -5.92
CA ARG A 26 4.83 0.43 -4.79
C ARG A 26 5.44 1.28 -3.65
N VAL A 27 4.87 2.47 -3.39
CA VAL A 27 5.36 3.39 -2.34
C VAL A 27 4.45 3.45 -1.10
N ILE A 28 3.37 2.67 -1.06
CA ILE A 28 2.49 2.59 0.12
C ILE A 28 3.28 2.06 1.34
N PRO A 29 3.34 2.82 2.46
CA PRO A 29 4.14 2.48 3.63
C PRO A 29 3.39 1.55 4.60
N PHE A 30 2.75 0.49 4.08
CA PHE A 30 1.99 -0.47 4.90
C PHE A 30 2.62 -1.85 4.90
N VAL A 31 2.39 -2.56 6.01
CA VAL A 31 2.75 -3.97 6.20
C VAL A 31 1.47 -4.75 6.49
N ILE A 32 1.27 -5.83 5.76
CA ILE A 32 0.17 -6.78 5.97
C ILE A 32 0.67 -7.90 6.89
N ARG A 33 0.01 -8.07 8.03
CA ARG A 33 0.21 -9.22 8.91
C ARG A 33 -0.77 -10.34 8.54
N ARG A 34 -0.26 -11.46 8.05
CA ARG A 34 -1.03 -12.66 7.66
C ARG A 34 -0.97 -13.67 8.80
N PHE A 35 -2.07 -13.80 9.54
CA PHE A 35 -2.18 -14.80 10.61
C PHE A 35 -2.38 -16.20 10.01
N LEU A 36 -1.66 -17.17 10.54
CA LEU A 36 -1.74 -18.58 10.15
C LEU A 36 -2.68 -19.35 11.10
N PRO A 37 -3.20 -20.54 10.69
CA PRO A 37 -4.12 -21.33 11.51
C PRO A 37 -3.53 -21.78 12.86
N ASP A 38 -2.21 -21.83 12.99
CA ASP A 38 -1.49 -22.16 14.23
C ASP A 38 -1.28 -20.95 15.15
N ASN A 39 -1.94 -19.82 14.84
CA ASN A 39 -1.87 -18.56 15.57
C ASN A 39 -0.51 -17.82 15.47
N THR A 40 0.39 -18.29 14.61
CA THR A 40 1.58 -17.53 14.20
C THR A 40 1.22 -16.53 13.10
N TYR A 41 2.19 -15.72 12.64
CA TYR A 41 1.94 -14.75 11.57
C TYR A 41 3.20 -14.46 10.74
N GLU A 42 2.95 -13.97 9.53
CA GLU A 42 3.96 -13.43 8.63
C GLU A 42 3.67 -11.96 8.32
N ASP A 43 4.69 -11.11 8.41
CA ASP A 43 4.61 -9.69 8.07
C ASP A 43 5.18 -9.47 6.66
N TRP A 44 4.35 -8.95 5.76
CA TRP A 44 4.70 -8.70 4.35
C TRP A 44 4.54 -7.23 4.02
N LYS A 45 5.55 -6.58 3.43
CA LYS A 45 5.35 -5.20 2.96
C LYS A 45 4.42 -5.19 1.75
N VAL A 46 3.53 -4.20 1.65
CA VAL A 46 2.65 -4.08 0.48
C VAL A 46 3.47 -3.97 -0.82
N SER A 47 4.62 -3.32 -0.78
CA SER A 47 5.56 -3.22 -1.91
C SER A 47 6.10 -4.56 -2.43
N GLU A 48 6.02 -5.63 -1.61
CA GLU A 48 6.56 -6.96 -1.92
C GLU A 48 5.46 -7.95 -2.40
N LEU A 49 4.18 -7.57 -2.34
CA LEU A 49 3.05 -8.50 -2.53
C LEU A 49 2.51 -8.58 -3.94
N LEU A 50 2.73 -7.55 -4.75
CA LEU A 50 2.16 -7.45 -6.09
C LEU A 50 3.25 -7.69 -7.13
N ASP A 51 3.19 -8.83 -7.82
CA ASP A 51 3.87 -9.06 -9.10
C ASP A 51 3.05 -8.44 -10.22
N LEU A 52 3.10 -7.12 -10.35
CA LEU A 52 2.62 -6.44 -11.56
C LEU A 52 3.72 -6.59 -12.61
N GLU A 53 3.52 -7.52 -13.55
CA GLU A 53 4.27 -7.61 -14.81
C GLU A 53 4.04 -6.37 -15.69
#